data_AF-A0AAV7JT30-F1
#
_entry.id   AF-A0AAV7JT30-F1
#
_cell.length_a   1.000
_cell.length_b   1.000
_cell.length_c   1.000
_cell.angle_alpha   90.00
_cell.angle_beta   90.00
_cell.angle_gamma   90.00
#
_symmetry.space_group_name_H-M   'P 1'
#
loop_
_entity.id
_entity.type
_entity.pdbx_description
1 polymer ?
#
loop_
_entity_poly.entity_id
_entity_poly.type
_entity_poly.pdbx_seq_one_letter_code
_entity_poly.pdbx_strand_id
1 'polypeptide(L)'
;MDLPIFKVREFKSPRCVVCNETLSAESMKPSKLKRHLETRHPEYSSKDPSFFIRMEILLKRSRLDTTGTYQQQSFTCIEASYLVSLRIARKYKPHTIGEDRILPCAKDMVQLIFGNEFAKRYHAPSF
;
A
#
# COMPACT_ATOMS: atom_id res chain seq x y z
N MET A 1 -22.44 -16.32 0.16
CA MET A 1 -21.10 -16.77 -0.29
C MET A 1 -20.15 -15.80 0.35
N ASP A 2 -19.85 -16.03 1.62
CA ASP A 2 -19.15 -15.10 2.47
C ASP A 2 -17.90 -15.81 2.94
N LEU A 3 -16.73 -15.32 2.52
CA LEU A 3 -15.44 -15.77 3.02
C LEU A 3 -14.96 -14.74 4.05
N PRO A 4 -15.16 -14.98 5.36
CA PRO A 4 -14.84 -14.03 6.42
C PRO A 4 -13.39 -14.17 6.90
N ILE A 5 -12.43 -14.44 5.99
CA ILE A 5 -11.07 -14.87 6.38
C ILE A 5 -10.08 -13.70 6.54
N PHE A 6 -10.34 -12.53 5.96
CA PHE A 6 -9.45 -11.37 6.12
C PHE A 6 -10.15 -10.18 6.74
N LYS A 7 -10.71 -10.37 7.95
CA LYS A 7 -10.96 -9.21 8.81
C LYS A 7 -9.64 -8.82 9.47
N VAL A 8 -8.77 -8.16 8.70
CA VAL A 8 -7.63 -7.44 9.27
C VAL A 8 -8.23 -6.42 10.22
N ARG A 9 -8.16 -6.69 11.53
CA ARG A 9 -8.42 -5.67 12.52
C ARG A 9 -7.33 -4.63 12.32
N GLU A 10 -7.62 -3.58 11.55
CA GLU A 10 -6.81 -2.37 11.54
C GLU A 10 -6.91 -1.73 12.94
N PHE A 11 -6.08 -2.19 13.87
CA PHE A 11 -5.76 -1.40 15.04
C PHE A 11 -4.95 -0.21 14.54
N LYS A 12 -5.63 0.92 14.28
CA LYS A 12 -4.98 2.19 13.94
C LYS A 12 -4.28 2.72 15.19
N SER A 13 -3.07 2.24 15.41
CA SER A 13 -2.14 2.79 16.39
C SER A 13 -1.78 4.22 15.97
N PRO A 14 -1.79 5.19 16.90
CA PRO A 14 -1.40 6.56 16.60
C PRO A 14 0.04 6.60 16.07
N ARG A 15 0.34 7.48 15.12
CA ARG A 15 1.68 7.62 14.55
C ARG A 15 2.12 9.07 14.56
N CYS A 16 3.39 9.32 14.89
CA CYS A 16 3.97 10.64 14.79
C CYS A 16 4.13 11.04 13.31
N VAL A 17 3.68 12.25 12.95
CA VAL A 17 3.78 12.76 11.57
C VAL A 17 5.17 13.26 11.19
N VAL A 18 6.05 13.49 12.18
CA VAL A 18 7.42 13.98 11.96
C VAL A 18 8.39 12.81 11.76
N CYS A 19 8.37 11.81 12.65
CA CYS A 19 9.30 10.68 12.61
C CYS A 19 8.70 9.35 12.17
N ASN A 20 7.39 9.29 11.91
CA ASN A 20 6.69 8.06 11.50
C ASN A 20 6.81 6.92 12.56
N GLU A 21 7.09 7.24 13.82
CA GLU A 21 7.10 6.29 14.93
C GLU A 21 5.66 5.90 15.31
N THR A 22 5.39 4.60 15.40
CA THR A 22 4.11 4.07 15.91
C THR A 22 4.07 4.20 17.42
N LEU A 23 3.10 4.98 17.90
CA LEU A 23 2.91 5.29 19.32
C LEU A 23 1.84 4.37 19.92
N SER A 24 1.90 4.21 21.25
CA SER A 24 0.82 3.56 22.00
C SER A 24 -0.44 4.43 22.00
N ALA A 25 -1.63 3.82 22.13
CA ALA A 25 -2.89 4.57 22.22
C ALA A 25 -2.89 5.60 23.37
N GLU A 26 -2.21 5.30 24.47
CA GLU A 26 -2.06 6.22 25.60
C GLU A 26 -1.27 7.48 25.26
N SER A 27 -0.39 7.43 24.26
CA SER A 27 0.42 8.57 23.82
C SER A 27 -0.43 9.69 23.21
N MET A 28 -1.70 9.43 22.89
CA MET A 28 -2.65 10.45 22.47
C MET A 28 -3.14 11.36 23.61
N LYS A 29 -2.86 11.01 24.87
CA LYS A 29 -3.12 11.93 25.99
C LYS A 29 -2.29 13.21 25.80
N PRO A 30 -2.86 14.43 25.96
CA PRO A 30 -2.17 15.67 25.64
C PRO A 30 -0.79 15.82 26.31
N SER A 31 -0.67 15.40 27.57
CA SER A 31 0.59 15.44 28.31
C SER A 31 1.65 14.50 27.73
N LYS A 32 1.27 13.29 27.29
CA LYS A 32 2.19 12.32 26.69
C LYS A 32 2.59 12.71 25.27
N LEU A 33 1.64 13.22 24.47
CA LEU A 33 1.92 13.72 23.12
C LEU A 33 2.84 14.93 23.15
N LYS A 34 2.56 15.90 24.04
CA LYS A 34 3.41 17.08 24.25
C LYS A 34 4.82 16.67 24.66
N ARG A 35 4.97 15.76 25.63
CA ARG A 35 6.27 15.24 26.04
C ARG A 35 7.02 14.55 24.89
N HIS A 36 6.33 13.75 24.07
CA HIS A 36 6.95 13.13 22.90
C HIS A 36 7.49 14.19 21.94
N LEU A 37 6.69 15.21 21.63
CA LEU A 37 7.11 16.32 20.76
C LEU A 37 8.30 17.07 21.35
N GLU A 38 8.27 17.46 22.61
CA GLU A 38 9.36 18.21 23.26
C GLU A 38 10.66 17.42 23.38
N THR A 39 10.59 16.11 23.61
CA THR A 39 11.78 15.27 23.83
C THR A 39 12.39 14.73 22.54
N ARG A 40 11.56 14.39 21.54
CA ARG A 40 12.01 13.81 20.27
C ARG A 40 12.20 14.85 19.17
N HIS A 41 11.45 15.94 19.26
CA HIS A 41 11.27 16.95 18.22
C HIS A 41 11.22 18.37 18.80
N PRO A 42 12.21 18.77 19.63
CA PRO A 42 12.21 20.09 20.27
C PRO A 42 12.10 21.24 19.28
N GLU A 43 12.65 21.08 18.06
CA GLU A 43 12.60 22.05 16.97
C GLU A 43 11.17 22.31 16.44
N TYR A 44 10.24 21.38 16.67
CA TYR A 44 8.84 21.49 16.24
C TYR A 44 7.87 21.76 17.40
N SER A 45 8.36 21.84 18.65
CA SER A 45 7.54 22.01 19.86
C SER A 45 6.68 23.29 19.89
N SER A 46 7.14 24.34 19.20
CA SER A 46 6.46 25.65 19.12
C SER A 46 5.64 25.83 17.84
N LYS A 47 5.60 24.83 16.95
CA LYS A 47 4.84 24.93 15.69
C LYS A 47 3.35 24.84 15.93
N ASP A 48 2.60 25.54 15.10
CA ASP A 48 1.14 25.55 15.18
C ASP A 48 0.54 24.24 14.59
N PRO A 49 -0.69 23.88 14.96
CA PRO A 49 -1.35 22.68 14.45
C PRO A 49 -1.40 22.57 12.92
N SER A 50 -1.47 23.69 12.20
CA SER A 50 -1.53 23.70 10.72
C SER A 50 -0.22 23.19 10.09
N PHE A 51 0.92 23.37 10.76
CA PHE A 51 2.18 22.74 10.35
C PHE A 51 2.05 21.21 10.34
N PHE A 52 1.53 20.64 11.43
CA PHE A 52 1.35 19.19 11.57
C PHE A 52 0.28 18.63 10.62
N ILE A 53 -0.80 19.37 10.37
CA ILE A 53 -1.81 19.01 9.36
C ILE A 53 -1.17 18.94 7.96
N ARG A 54 -0.34 19.93 7.59
CA ARG A 54 0.39 19.89 6.30
C ARG A 54 1.35 18.70 6.22
N MET A 55 2.10 18.43 7.29
CA MET A 55 2.97 17.24 7.38
C MET A 55 2.16 15.95 7.26
N GLU A 56 0.99 15.86 7.88
CA GLU A 56 0.09 14.71 7.76
C GLU A 56 -0.39 14.52 6.31
N ILE A 57 -0.78 15.60 5.62
CA ILE A 57 -1.20 15.55 4.21
C ILE A 57 -0.05 15.06 3.33
N LEU A 58 1.15 15.60 3.54
CA LEU A 58 2.36 15.17 2.80
C LEU A 58 2.67 13.69 3.08
N LEU A 59 2.62 13.29 4.35
CA LEU A 59 2.88 11.92 4.76
C LEU A 59 1.84 10.96 4.16
N LYS A 60 0.55 11.31 4.17
CA LYS A 60 -0.52 10.53 3.52
C LYS A 60 -0.32 10.41 2.01
N ARG A 61 0.18 11.46 1.35
CA ARG A 61 0.51 11.44 -0.08
C ARG A 61 1.76 10.61 -0.40
N SER A 62 2.74 10.58 0.51
CA SER A 62 3.98 9.80 0.33
C SER A 62 3.85 8.35 0.79
N ARG A 63 2.72 7.97 1.38
CA ARG A 63 2.54 6.68 2.05
C ARG A 63 1.99 5.61 1.12
N LEU A 64 2.66 4.45 1.17
CA LEU A 64 2.29 3.17 0.55
C LEU A 64 1.39 2.32 1.48
N ASP A 65 0.70 2.88 2.47
CA ASP A 65 -0.20 2.12 3.34
C ASP A 65 -1.58 1.89 2.69
N THR A 66 -2.41 1.04 3.31
CA THR A 66 -3.69 0.46 2.85
C THR A 66 -4.67 1.43 2.19
N THR A 67 -4.55 2.75 2.43
CA THR A 67 -5.42 3.80 1.89
C THR A 67 -4.77 4.68 0.81
N GLY A 68 -3.49 4.44 0.48
CA GLY A 68 -2.78 5.12 -0.59
C GLY A 68 -3.25 4.65 -1.97
N THR A 69 -3.17 5.54 -2.96
CA THR A 69 -3.52 5.26 -4.36
C THR A 69 -2.81 4.03 -4.92
N TYR A 70 -1.59 3.74 -4.42
CA TYR A 70 -0.80 2.57 -4.80
C TYR A 70 -1.39 1.22 -4.29
N GLN A 71 -1.93 1.16 -3.07
CA GLN A 71 -2.56 -0.06 -2.54
C GLN A 71 -3.97 -0.30 -3.11
N GLN A 72 -4.72 0.76 -3.42
CA GLN A 72 -5.98 0.61 -4.16
C GLN A 72 -5.76 0.06 -5.57
N GLN A 73 -4.67 0.47 -6.23
CA GLN A 73 -4.20 -0.17 -7.47
C GLN A 73 -3.76 -1.62 -7.21
N SER A 74 -3.11 -1.93 -6.08
CA SER A 74 -2.69 -3.30 -5.80
C SER A 74 -3.87 -4.26 -5.58
N PHE A 75 -4.96 -3.86 -4.92
CA PHE A 75 -6.11 -4.77 -4.72
C PHE A 75 -6.78 -5.16 -6.04
N THR A 76 -7.03 -4.18 -6.91
CA THR A 76 -7.62 -4.44 -8.23
C THR A 76 -6.69 -5.26 -9.12
N CYS A 77 -5.38 -5.03 -9.05
CA CYS A 77 -4.38 -5.87 -9.72
C CYS A 77 -4.34 -7.31 -9.17
N ILE A 78 -4.44 -7.50 -7.85
CA ILE A 78 -4.50 -8.82 -7.20
C ILE A 78 -5.78 -9.55 -7.63
N GLU A 79 -6.92 -8.88 -7.62
CA GLU A 79 -8.20 -9.45 -8.05
C GLU A 79 -8.16 -9.84 -9.52
N ALA A 80 -7.60 -8.99 -10.39
CA ALA A 80 -7.41 -9.32 -11.81
C ALA A 80 -6.51 -10.55 -12.00
N SER A 81 -5.38 -10.63 -11.30
CA SER A 81 -4.47 -11.78 -11.34
C SER A 81 -5.16 -13.07 -10.85
N TYR A 82 -5.91 -12.98 -9.76
CA TYR A 82 -6.71 -14.09 -9.23
C TYR A 82 -7.75 -14.58 -10.25
N LEU A 83 -8.49 -13.67 -10.90
CA LEU A 83 -9.49 -14.03 -11.91
C LEU A 83 -8.88 -14.76 -13.11
N VAL A 84 -7.68 -14.37 -13.55
CA VAL A 84 -6.94 -15.06 -14.61
C VAL A 84 -6.58 -16.48 -14.18
N SER A 85 -5.96 -16.62 -13.00
CA SER A 85 -5.58 -17.92 -12.44
C SER A 85 -6.79 -18.84 -12.24
N LEU A 86 -7.90 -18.30 -11.72
CA LEU A 86 -9.15 -19.04 -11.53
C LEU A 86 -9.73 -19.54 -12.85
N ARG A 87 -9.66 -18.75 -13.93
CA ARG A 87 -10.13 -19.17 -15.27
C ARG A 87 -9.28 -20.30 -15.85
N ILE A 88 -7.95 -20.23 -15.67
CA ILE A 88 -7.02 -21.29 -16.09
C ILE A 88 -7.32 -22.58 -15.32
N ALA A 89 -7.42 -22.49 -13.98
CA ALA A 89 -7.71 -23.63 -13.12
C ALA A 89 -9.06 -24.29 -13.45
N ARG A 90 -10.12 -23.51 -13.67
CA ARG A 90 -11.45 -24.01 -14.06
C ARG A 90 -11.48 -24.75 -15.40
N LYS A 91 -10.51 -24.46 -16.28
CA LYS A 91 -10.34 -25.16 -17.56
C LYS A 91 -9.40 -26.36 -17.45
N TYR A 92 -8.99 -26.74 -16.23
CA TYR A 92 -8.04 -27.81 -15.95
C TYR A 92 -6.73 -27.65 -16.74
N LYS A 93 -6.31 -26.40 -16.94
CA LYS A 93 -5.08 -26.06 -17.65
C LYS A 93 -3.93 -25.87 -16.66
N PRO A 94 -2.71 -26.30 -17.00
CA PRO A 94 -1.56 -26.07 -16.15
C PRO A 94 -1.22 -24.58 -16.04
N HIS A 95 -0.60 -24.20 -14.92
CA HIS A 95 -0.18 -22.83 -14.65
C HIS A 95 0.85 -22.30 -15.67
N THR A 96 1.60 -23.19 -16.32
CA THR A 96 2.52 -22.88 -17.42
C THR A 96 1.85 -22.13 -18.57
N ILE A 97 0.55 -22.32 -18.82
CA ILE A 97 -0.17 -21.52 -19.83
C ILE A 97 -0.25 -20.04 -19.43
N GLY A 98 -0.34 -19.73 -18.13
CA GLY A 98 -0.28 -18.37 -17.62
C GLY A 98 1.08 -17.72 -17.90
N GLU A 99 2.15 -18.43 -17.59
CA GLU A 99 3.53 -17.93 -17.76
C GLU A 99 3.95 -17.86 -19.24
N ASP A 100 3.66 -18.88 -20.04
CA ASP A 100 4.10 -18.98 -21.42
C ASP A 100 3.27 -18.12 -22.38
N ARG A 101 2.00 -17.87 -22.06
CA ARG A 101 1.06 -17.20 -22.97
C ARG A 101 0.48 -15.91 -22.42
N ILE A 102 0.03 -15.89 -21.16
CA ILE A 102 -0.64 -14.70 -20.62
C ILE A 102 0.36 -13.61 -20.22
N LEU A 103 1.49 -13.99 -19.62
CA LEU A 103 2.56 -13.06 -19.24
C LEU A 103 3.14 -12.29 -20.44
N PRO A 104 3.53 -12.90 -21.57
CA PRO A 104 4.00 -12.16 -22.73
C PRO A 104 2.91 -11.25 -23.32
N CYS A 105 1.66 -11.73 -23.44
CA CYS A 105 0.55 -10.87 -23.90
C CYS A 105 0.36 -9.64 -22.99
N ALA A 106 0.46 -9.80 -21.67
CA ALA A 106 0.38 -8.69 -20.74
C ALA A 106 1.55 -7.70 -20.89
N LYS A 107 2.77 -8.19 -21.15
CA LYS A 107 3.93 -7.34 -21.46
C LYS A 107 3.72 -6.53 -22.74
N ASP A 108 3.22 -7.16 -23.80
CA ASP A 108 2.95 -6.48 -25.07
C ASP A 108 1.87 -5.39 -24.90
N MET A 109 0.82 -5.67 -24.13
CA MET A 109 -0.21 -4.68 -23.80
C MET A 109 0.35 -3.50 -23.01
N VAL A 110 1.17 -3.76 -21.98
CA VAL A 110 1.82 -2.70 -21.18
C VAL A 110 2.77 -1.89 -22.06
N GLN A 111 3.52 -2.54 -22.93
CA GLN A 111 4.42 -1.90 -23.88
C GLN A 111 3.66 -0.96 -24.83
N LEU A 112 2.54 -1.40 -25.36
CA LEU A 112 1.74 -0.62 -26.32
C LEU A 112 1.01 0.56 -25.66
N ILE A 113 0.52 0.40 -24.42
CA ILE A 113 -0.25 1.43 -23.73
C ILE A 113 0.65 2.43 -23.00
N PHE A 114 1.70 1.95 -22.32
CA PHE A 114 2.54 2.76 -21.42
C PHE A 114 3.97 2.96 -21.92
N GLY A 115 4.40 2.23 -22.95
CA GLY A 115 5.75 2.32 -23.53
C GLY A 115 6.76 1.30 -22.97
N ASN A 116 7.91 1.19 -23.65
CA ASN A 116 8.94 0.18 -23.41
C ASN A 116 9.50 0.17 -21.99
N GLU A 117 9.63 1.33 -21.34
CA GLU A 117 10.22 1.45 -20.01
C GLU A 117 9.39 0.78 -18.91
N PHE A 118 8.05 0.76 -19.07
CA PHE A 118 7.14 0.12 -18.12
C PHE A 118 7.04 -1.39 -18.37
N ALA A 119 7.13 -1.83 -19.63
CA ALA A 119 7.12 -3.25 -19.98
C ALA A 119 8.35 -4.00 -19.42
N LYS A 120 9.53 -3.37 -19.42
CA LYS A 120 10.76 -3.93 -18.82
C LYS A 120 10.62 -4.18 -17.32
N ARG A 121 9.83 -3.36 -16.63
CA ARG A 121 9.56 -3.47 -15.18
C ARG A 121 8.45 -4.48 -14.84
N TYR A 122 7.77 -5.02 -15.85
CA TYR A 122 6.73 -6.01 -15.66
C TYR A 122 7.34 -7.41 -15.64
N HIS A 123 7.33 -8.07 -14.48
CA HIS A 123 7.85 -9.42 -14.29
C HIS A 123 6.77 -10.26 -13.61
N ALA A 124 6.74 -11.56 -13.89
CA ALA A 124 5.94 -12.45 -13.05
C ALA A 124 6.51 -12.42 -11.62
N PRO A 125 5.67 -12.38 -10.58
CA PRO A 125 6.14 -12.60 -9.23
C PRO A 125 6.74 -14.00 -9.14
N SER A 126 8.00 -14.09 -8.69
CA SER A 126 8.66 -15.37 -8.40
C SER A 126 7.95 -16.02 -7.23
N PHE A 127 7.35 -17.19 -7.44
CA PHE A 127 6.79 -18.04 -6.38
C PHE A 127 7.83 -18.99 -5.81
#